data_AF-A0A2N1HGR4-F1
#
_entry.id   AF-A0A2N1HGR4-F1
#
_cell.length_a   1.000
_cell.length_b   1.000
_cell.length_c   1.000
_cell.angle_alpha   90.00
_cell.angle_beta   90.00
_cell.angle_gamma   90.00
#
_symmetry.space_group_name_H-M   'P 1'
#
loop_
_entity.id
_entity.type
_entity.pdbx_description
1 polymer ?
#
loop_
_entity_poly.entity_id
_entity_poly.type
_entity_poly.pdbx_seq_one_letter_code
_entity_poly.pdbx_strand_id
1 'polypeptide(L)'
;MIISMDESGSFVESPSDNSWCVVSAYVFSERIQSKSYEALKKLKINSGASAKEEIKLKNVSESNYFSFLKDLSNLGGVLFSVATDSRLNTDLVIKKHRDIQADKIRINAPIMIHAEGKKAVLDLADEIQNLPPQLYTQLQCQVELISDLLNRGVLYYAQRDPITLRKFKWRIDQKHPNKTRYEYAFERVLCPLLQTKSFREPMIFLKEADYSHMEPFFYSQKTVPKYIEDTYGKKLESGVNIGDIIRNDLEFSDSQANLAVQISDLLASGVRRSLRNGFSDNKVASKLLGSLMLTNGKNKYPIKLISFSTQESNVDARVAETMRIFDDFSRGILQNA
;
A
#
# COMPACT_ATOMS: atom_id res chain seq x y z
N MET A 1 1.07 12.92 -8.19
CA MET A 1 1.10 11.46 -8.03
C MET A 1 -0.31 11.00 -7.72
N ILE A 2 -0.89 10.15 -8.57
CA ILE A 2 -2.17 9.49 -8.28
C ILE A 2 -1.82 8.12 -7.68
N ILE A 3 -2.41 7.81 -6.53
CA ILE A 3 -2.20 6.59 -5.79
C ILE A 3 -3.56 5.96 -5.59
N SER A 4 -3.79 4.85 -6.27
CA SER A 4 -5.05 4.13 -6.15
C SER A 4 -4.85 2.82 -5.41
N MET A 5 -5.67 2.55 -4.39
CA MET A 5 -5.55 1.38 -3.54
C MET A 5 -6.82 0.55 -3.54
N ASP A 6 -6.64 -0.76 -3.56
CA ASP A 6 -7.69 -1.72 -3.31
C ASP A 6 -7.11 -3.02 -2.73
N GLU A 7 -7.98 -3.88 -2.22
CA GLU A 7 -7.62 -5.19 -1.69
C GLU A 7 -8.39 -6.32 -2.35
N SER A 8 -7.76 -7.50 -2.35
CA SER A 8 -8.37 -8.74 -2.82
C SER A 8 -8.19 -9.82 -1.77
N GLY A 9 -9.28 -10.49 -1.43
CA GLY A 9 -9.32 -11.51 -0.37
C GLY A 9 -10.16 -11.08 0.82
N SER A 10 -10.56 -12.03 1.65
CA SER A 10 -11.43 -11.76 2.79
C SER A 10 -10.65 -11.27 4.01
N PHE A 11 -9.36 -11.57 4.15
CA PHE A 11 -8.57 -11.34 5.38
C PHE A 11 -9.14 -12.05 6.63
N VAL A 12 -10.06 -13.00 6.43
CA VAL A 12 -10.60 -13.86 7.46
C VAL A 12 -9.73 -15.11 7.56
N GLU A 13 -9.58 -15.66 8.77
CA GLU A 13 -8.90 -16.95 9.00
C GLU A 13 -9.44 -18.02 8.05
N SER A 14 -8.54 -18.81 7.48
CA SER A 14 -8.88 -19.87 6.52
C SER A 14 -8.21 -21.19 6.91
N PRO A 15 -8.92 -22.32 6.82
CA PRO A 15 -8.31 -23.63 7.01
C PRO A 15 -7.47 -24.08 5.79
N SER A 16 -7.62 -23.41 4.64
CA SER A 16 -6.94 -23.78 3.39
C SER A 16 -5.58 -23.12 3.26
N ASP A 17 -4.57 -23.88 2.85
CA ASP A 17 -3.25 -23.34 2.53
C ASP A 17 -3.30 -22.37 1.34
N ASN A 18 -2.33 -21.45 1.26
CA ASN A 18 -2.25 -20.45 0.19
C ASN A 18 -3.53 -19.60 0.08
N SER A 19 -4.15 -19.28 1.22
CA SER A 19 -5.32 -18.40 1.30
C SER A 19 -4.89 -16.94 1.27
N TRP A 20 -4.19 -16.58 0.19
CA TRP A 20 -3.60 -15.27 0.02
C TRP A 20 -4.66 -14.16 -0.01
N CYS A 21 -4.43 -13.15 0.80
CA CYS A 21 -5.07 -11.86 0.77
C CYS A 21 -4.02 -10.80 0.42
N VAL A 22 -4.39 -9.83 -0.41
CA VAL A 22 -3.47 -8.85 -0.99
C VAL A 22 -4.07 -7.47 -0.87
N VAL A 23 -3.27 -6.50 -0.44
CA VAL A 23 -3.56 -5.08 -0.64
C VAL A 23 -2.58 -4.56 -1.68
N SER A 24 -3.06 -3.83 -2.68
CA SER A 24 -2.22 -3.26 -3.72
C SER A 24 -2.46 -1.77 -3.93
N ALA A 25 -1.42 -1.06 -4.34
CA ALA A 25 -1.49 0.32 -4.79
C ALA A 25 -0.92 0.44 -6.20
N TYR A 26 -1.69 1.02 -7.12
CA TYR A 26 -1.18 1.44 -8.42
C TYR A 26 -0.92 2.94 -8.41
N VAL A 27 0.32 3.31 -8.71
CA VAL A 27 0.83 4.67 -8.57
C VAL A 27 1.28 5.18 -9.92
N PHE A 28 0.74 6.32 -10.35
CA PHE A 28 1.03 6.88 -11.66
C PHE A 28 1.06 8.42 -11.67
N SER A 29 1.77 8.98 -12.66
CA SER A 29 1.83 10.42 -12.90
C SER A 29 0.53 10.92 -13.51
N GLU A 30 0.11 12.15 -13.16
CA GLU A 30 -1.08 12.79 -13.76
C GLU A 30 -0.92 12.92 -15.29
N ARG A 31 0.32 13.03 -15.79
CA ARG A 31 0.61 13.08 -17.23
C ARG A 31 0.21 11.82 -18.00
N ILE A 32 0.18 10.67 -17.34
CA ILE A 32 -0.16 9.39 -17.97
C ILE A 32 -1.57 8.93 -17.59
N GLN A 33 -2.33 9.76 -16.87
CA GLN A 33 -3.67 9.42 -16.40
C GLN A 33 -4.59 9.03 -17.56
N SER A 34 -4.70 9.90 -18.58
CA SER A 34 -5.57 9.63 -19.73
C SER A 34 -5.18 8.34 -20.43
N LYS A 35 -3.89 8.07 -20.63
CA LYS A 35 -3.42 6.82 -21.27
C LYS A 35 -3.72 5.58 -20.43
N SER A 36 -3.59 5.68 -19.11
CA SER A 36 -3.92 4.58 -18.19
C SER A 36 -5.42 4.28 -18.22
N TYR A 37 -6.25 5.32 -18.33
CA TYR A 37 -7.70 5.17 -18.44
C TYR A 37 -8.12 4.63 -19.80
N GLU A 38 -7.44 5.01 -20.88
CA GLU A 38 -7.66 4.40 -22.20
C GLU A 38 -7.31 2.90 -22.22
N ALA A 39 -6.23 2.49 -21.54
CA ALA A 39 -5.92 1.06 -21.38
C ALA A 39 -7.05 0.29 -20.68
N LEU A 40 -7.63 0.86 -19.62
CA LEU A 40 -8.79 0.27 -18.94
C LEU A 40 -10.03 0.25 -19.85
N LYS A 41 -10.34 1.33 -20.56
CA LYS A 41 -11.49 1.38 -21.48
C LYS A 41 -11.36 0.33 -22.59
N LYS A 42 -10.17 0.18 -23.16
CA LYS A 42 -9.87 -0.87 -24.15
C LYS A 42 -10.10 -2.26 -23.56
N LEU A 43 -9.68 -2.52 -22.32
CA LEU A 43 -9.96 -3.77 -21.62
C LEU A 43 -11.46 -4.05 -21.47
N LYS A 44 -12.25 -3.03 -21.10
CA LYS A 44 -13.70 -3.14 -20.96
C LYS A 44 -14.37 -3.52 -22.27
N ILE A 45 -14.07 -2.77 -23.34
CA ILE A 45 -14.63 -2.99 -24.67
C ILE A 45 -14.26 -4.40 -25.17
N ASN A 46 -13.00 -4.80 -25.04
CA ASN A 46 -12.55 -6.13 -25.46
C ASN A 46 -13.18 -7.27 -24.65
N SER A 47 -13.68 -6.98 -23.45
CA SER A 47 -14.38 -7.92 -22.58
C SER A 47 -15.91 -7.85 -22.75
N GLY A 48 -16.41 -7.10 -23.75
CA GLY A 48 -17.83 -6.98 -24.06
C GLY A 48 -18.62 -6.06 -23.12
N ALA A 49 -17.94 -5.27 -22.28
CA ALA A 49 -18.56 -4.31 -21.37
C ALA A 49 -18.51 -2.89 -21.95
N SER A 50 -19.45 -2.03 -21.54
CA SER A 50 -19.40 -0.62 -21.90
C SER A 50 -18.27 0.11 -21.18
N ALA A 51 -17.81 1.25 -21.71
CA ALA A 51 -16.73 2.03 -21.08
C ALA A 51 -17.11 2.55 -19.67
N LYS A 52 -18.42 2.68 -19.39
CA LYS A 52 -18.97 3.16 -18.12
C LYS A 52 -19.18 2.04 -17.10
N GLU A 53 -19.34 0.80 -17.56
CA GLU A 53 -19.49 -0.34 -16.66
C GLU A 53 -18.20 -0.64 -15.92
N GLU A 54 -18.32 -0.95 -14.64
CA GLU A 54 -17.24 -1.55 -13.87
C GLU A 54 -17.08 -3.03 -14.29
N ILE A 55 -15.84 -3.48 -14.45
CA ILE A 55 -15.51 -4.87 -14.73
C ILE A 55 -14.65 -5.44 -13.61
N LYS A 56 -14.89 -6.71 -13.24
CA LYS A 56 -14.03 -7.44 -12.31
C LYS A 56 -13.16 -8.43 -13.07
N LEU A 57 -12.04 -8.86 -12.49
CA LEU A 57 -11.12 -9.79 -13.15
C LEU A 57 -11.80 -11.09 -13.62
N LYS A 58 -12.83 -11.57 -12.89
CA LYS A 58 -13.63 -12.75 -13.27
C LYS A 58 -14.41 -12.59 -14.58
N ASN A 59 -14.62 -11.36 -15.03
CA ASN A 59 -15.34 -11.02 -16.26
C ASN A 59 -14.39 -10.85 -17.45
N VAL A 60 -13.08 -11.06 -17.26
CA VAL A 60 -12.05 -10.74 -18.24
C VAL A 60 -11.31 -12.01 -18.63
N SER A 61 -11.15 -12.24 -19.94
CA SER A 61 -10.32 -13.35 -20.43
C SER A 61 -8.83 -13.09 -20.12
N GLU A 62 -8.04 -14.16 -19.92
CA GLU A 62 -6.61 -13.98 -19.61
C GLU A 62 -5.85 -13.25 -20.71
N SER A 63 -6.18 -13.49 -21.98
CA SER A 63 -5.60 -12.77 -23.12
C SER A 63 -5.85 -11.26 -23.04
N ASN A 64 -7.09 -10.85 -22.76
CA ASN A 64 -7.43 -9.44 -22.62
C ASN A 64 -6.74 -8.82 -21.40
N TYR A 65 -6.70 -9.53 -20.27
CA TYR A 65 -6.02 -9.08 -19.07
C TYR A 65 -4.51 -8.91 -19.31
N PHE A 66 -3.87 -9.86 -19.99
CA PHE A 66 -2.45 -9.77 -20.34
C PHE A 66 -2.16 -8.62 -21.30
N SER A 67 -3.04 -8.34 -22.26
CA SER A 67 -2.92 -7.14 -23.10
C SER A 67 -3.02 -5.86 -22.27
N PHE A 68 -3.92 -5.80 -21.29
CA PHE A 68 -4.05 -4.66 -20.40
C PHE A 68 -2.80 -4.43 -19.56
N LEU A 69 -2.21 -5.49 -18.99
CA LEU A 69 -0.96 -5.39 -18.23
C LEU A 69 0.21 -4.88 -19.11
N LYS A 70 0.30 -5.34 -20.36
CA LYS A 70 1.28 -4.83 -21.34
C LYS A 70 1.06 -3.36 -21.68
N ASP A 71 -0.20 -2.95 -21.86
CA ASP A 71 -0.53 -1.55 -22.13
C ASP A 71 -0.11 -0.68 -20.93
N LEU A 72 -0.39 -1.09 -19.69
CA LEU A 72 0.04 -0.37 -18.49
C LEU A 72 1.56 -0.33 -18.31
N SER A 73 2.27 -1.41 -18.61
CA SER A 73 3.72 -1.49 -18.37
C SER A 73 4.50 -0.49 -19.23
N ASN A 74 3.97 -0.13 -20.39
CA ASN A 74 4.55 0.87 -21.28
C ASN A 74 4.33 2.32 -20.83
N LEU A 75 3.49 2.58 -19.82
CA LEU A 75 3.13 3.95 -19.42
C LEU A 75 4.01 4.52 -18.32
N GLY A 76 4.71 3.68 -17.55
CA GLY A 76 5.57 4.14 -16.46
C GLY A 76 4.89 4.25 -15.10
N GLY A 77 3.63 3.82 -14.95
CA GLY A 77 3.00 3.60 -13.65
C GLY A 77 3.59 2.37 -12.94
N VAL A 78 3.45 2.31 -11.61
CA VAL A 78 4.07 1.29 -10.77
C VAL A 78 3.10 0.66 -9.79
N LEU A 79 3.23 -0.64 -9.56
CA LEU A 79 2.41 -1.45 -8.67
C LEU A 79 3.20 -1.80 -7.41
N PHE A 80 2.59 -1.55 -6.26
CA PHE A 80 3.04 -2.00 -4.95
C PHE A 80 2.03 -3.00 -4.40
N SER A 81 2.50 -4.05 -3.74
CA SER A 81 1.62 -5.03 -3.12
C SER A 81 2.18 -5.55 -1.81
N VAL A 82 1.29 -5.78 -0.86
CA VAL A 82 1.55 -6.52 0.38
C VAL A 82 0.57 -7.68 0.42
N ALA A 83 1.08 -8.86 0.73
CA ALA A 83 0.28 -10.08 0.81
C ALA A 83 0.43 -10.77 2.15
N THR A 84 -0.60 -11.50 2.53
CA THR A 84 -0.62 -12.29 3.76
C THR A 84 -1.43 -13.57 3.54
N ASP A 85 -1.04 -14.66 4.19
CA ASP A 85 -1.78 -15.92 4.12
C ASP A 85 -2.73 -16.04 5.32
N SER A 86 -4.03 -16.00 5.04
CA SER A 86 -5.09 -16.19 6.04
C SER A 86 -4.97 -17.51 6.82
N ARG A 87 -4.26 -18.51 6.29
CA ARG A 87 -4.00 -19.77 7.00
C ARG A 87 -3.08 -19.60 8.21
N LEU A 88 -2.11 -18.69 8.10
CA LEU A 88 -1.09 -18.43 9.11
C LEU A 88 -1.55 -17.41 10.16
N ASN A 89 -2.58 -16.62 9.83
CA ASN A 89 -3.09 -15.56 10.69
C ASN A 89 -4.39 -15.99 11.34
N THR A 90 -4.28 -16.84 12.36
CA THR A 90 -5.45 -17.22 13.16
C THR A 90 -5.96 -16.03 13.95
N ASP A 91 -7.26 -16.05 14.26
CA ASP A 91 -7.92 -15.01 15.04
C ASP A 91 -7.20 -14.74 16.38
N LEU A 92 -6.69 -15.80 17.01
CA LEU A 92 -5.94 -15.73 18.27
C LEU A 92 -4.64 -14.93 18.10
N VAL A 93 -3.86 -15.25 17.07
CA VAL A 93 -2.57 -14.60 16.81
C VAL A 93 -2.78 -13.13 16.45
N ILE A 94 -3.80 -12.85 15.63
CA ILE A 94 -4.16 -11.48 15.23
C ILE A 94 -4.59 -10.66 16.46
N LYS A 95 -5.51 -11.19 17.28
CA LYS A 95 -6.00 -10.51 18.50
C LYS A 95 -4.84 -10.23 19.45
N LYS A 96 -3.96 -11.20 19.68
CA LYS A 96 -2.77 -11.01 20.52
C LYS A 96 -1.88 -9.89 20.00
N HIS A 97 -1.57 -9.86 18.69
CA HIS A 97 -0.75 -8.80 18.11
C HIS A 97 -1.43 -7.42 18.22
N ARG A 98 -2.74 -7.34 17.91
CA ARG A 98 -3.55 -6.12 18.03
C ARG A 98 -3.55 -5.57 19.45
N ASP A 99 -3.81 -6.43 20.43
CA ASP A 99 -3.94 -6.03 21.83
C ASP A 99 -2.58 -5.54 22.38
N ILE A 100 -1.48 -6.23 22.03
CA ILE A 100 -0.11 -5.76 22.34
C ILE A 100 0.16 -4.38 21.75
N GLN A 101 -0.26 -4.11 20.50
CA GLN A 101 -0.07 -2.80 19.87
C GLN A 101 -0.89 -1.71 20.56
N ALA A 102 -2.15 -1.99 20.90
CA ALA A 102 -2.99 -1.07 21.65
C ALA A 102 -2.41 -0.76 23.03
N ASP A 103 -1.93 -1.77 23.76
CA ASP A 103 -1.31 -1.60 25.08
C ASP A 103 -0.02 -0.79 25.02
N LYS A 104 0.80 -1.00 23.97
CA LYS A 104 2.01 -0.19 23.73
C LYS A 104 1.71 1.27 23.43
N ILE A 105 0.53 1.60 22.90
CA ILE A 105 0.10 2.99 22.76
C ILE A 105 -0.38 3.50 24.12
N ARG A 106 -1.25 2.74 24.77
CA ARG A 106 -1.90 3.09 26.04
C ARG A 106 -0.91 3.38 27.17
N ILE A 107 0.22 2.67 27.23
CA ILE A 107 1.27 2.89 28.25
C ILE A 107 1.88 4.30 28.20
N ASN A 108 1.73 5.03 27.09
CA ASN A 108 2.20 6.41 26.96
C ASN A 108 1.19 7.46 27.48
N ALA A 109 -0.04 7.07 27.82
CA ALA A 109 -1.05 8.00 28.33
C ALA A 109 -0.64 8.71 29.65
N PRO A 110 0.02 8.05 30.63
CA PRO A 110 0.42 8.71 31.88
C PRO A 110 1.51 9.79 31.73
N ILE A 111 2.34 9.70 30.69
CA ILE A 111 3.42 10.69 30.44
C ILE A 111 2.92 11.92 29.66
N MET A 112 1.66 11.93 29.23
CA MET A 112 1.06 13.07 28.55
C MET A 112 0.74 14.19 29.56
N ILE A 113 1.25 15.40 29.29
CA ILE A 113 1.09 16.57 30.16
C ILE A 113 -0.35 17.11 30.13
N HIS A 114 -0.96 17.13 28.94
CA HIS A 114 -2.31 17.71 28.73
C HIS A 114 -3.39 16.64 28.71
N ALA A 115 -4.56 16.97 29.27
CA ALA A 115 -5.70 16.05 29.35
C ALA A 115 -6.20 15.62 27.96
N GLU A 116 -6.19 16.54 26.99
CA GLU A 116 -6.56 16.28 25.60
C GLU A 116 -5.59 15.30 24.94
N GLY A 117 -4.27 15.45 25.19
CA GLY A 117 -3.25 14.54 24.68
C GLY A 117 -3.40 13.14 25.27
N LYS A 118 -3.65 13.05 26.59
CA LYS A 118 -3.95 11.79 27.27
C LYS A 118 -5.17 11.10 26.66
N LYS A 119 -6.26 11.84 26.46
CA LYS A 119 -7.46 11.32 25.81
C LYS A 119 -7.18 10.86 24.38
N ALA A 120 -6.45 11.64 23.59
CA ALA A 120 -6.11 11.28 22.21
C ALA A 120 -5.31 9.96 22.12
N VAL A 121 -4.37 9.72 23.04
CA VAL A 121 -3.59 8.47 23.12
C VAL A 121 -4.49 7.29 23.47
N LEU A 122 -5.39 7.45 24.45
CA LEU A 122 -6.34 6.41 24.85
C LEU A 122 -7.32 6.10 23.71
N ASP A 123 -7.92 7.12 23.10
CA ASP A 123 -8.82 6.95 21.97
C ASP A 123 -8.11 6.23 20.81
N LEU A 124 -6.84 6.56 20.53
CA LEU A 124 -6.06 5.89 19.49
C LEU A 124 -5.84 4.39 19.80
N ALA A 125 -5.50 4.06 21.05
CA ALA A 125 -5.35 2.67 21.48
C ALA A 125 -6.67 1.90 21.34
N ASP A 126 -7.78 2.53 21.71
CA ASP A 126 -9.11 1.93 21.66
C ASP A 126 -9.60 1.75 20.22
N GLU A 127 -9.29 2.67 19.29
CA GLU A 127 -9.57 2.47 17.86
C GLU A 127 -8.88 1.22 17.33
N ILE A 128 -7.61 1.00 17.68
CA ILE A 128 -6.87 -0.21 17.28
C ILE A 128 -7.45 -1.46 17.93
N GLN A 129 -7.67 -1.44 19.24
CA GLN A 129 -8.14 -2.62 19.98
C GLN A 129 -9.53 -3.08 19.53
N ASN A 130 -10.39 -2.14 19.14
CA ASN A 130 -11.74 -2.44 18.73
C ASN A 130 -11.88 -2.90 17.28
N LEU A 131 -10.80 -2.90 16.48
CA LEU A 131 -10.85 -3.43 15.12
C LEU A 131 -11.08 -4.95 15.14
N PRO A 132 -12.07 -5.46 14.39
CA PRO A 132 -12.18 -6.89 14.11
C PRO A 132 -10.88 -7.45 13.50
N PRO A 133 -10.52 -8.72 13.77
CA PRO A 133 -9.26 -9.32 13.28
C PRO A 133 -9.01 -9.13 11.78
N GLN A 134 -10.07 -9.29 10.98
CA GLN A 134 -10.06 -9.06 9.54
C GLN A 134 -9.58 -7.64 9.18
N LEU A 135 -10.25 -6.63 9.72
CA LEU A 135 -9.95 -5.22 9.45
C LEU A 135 -8.60 -4.81 10.01
N TYR A 136 -8.20 -5.37 11.16
CA TYR A 136 -6.87 -5.13 11.71
C TYR A 136 -5.77 -5.69 10.80
N THR A 137 -5.95 -6.91 10.27
CA THR A 137 -5.02 -7.53 9.30
C THR A 137 -4.90 -6.67 8.04
N GLN A 138 -6.03 -6.21 7.50
CA GLN A 138 -6.05 -5.31 6.34
C GLN A 138 -5.33 -3.98 6.63
N LEU A 139 -5.57 -3.36 7.80
CA LEU A 139 -4.90 -2.14 8.21
C LEU A 139 -3.38 -2.30 8.23
N GLN A 140 -2.88 -3.38 8.83
CA GLN A 140 -1.44 -3.63 8.91
C GLN A 140 -0.82 -3.87 7.52
N CYS A 141 -1.52 -4.57 6.62
CA CYS A 141 -1.12 -4.69 5.22
C CYS A 141 -1.05 -3.31 4.54
N GLN A 142 -2.04 -2.44 4.76
CA GLN A 142 -2.07 -1.08 4.21
C GLN A 142 -0.95 -0.19 4.78
N VAL A 143 -0.65 -0.27 6.07
CA VAL A 143 0.48 0.44 6.69
C VAL A 143 1.80 0.04 6.04
N GLU A 144 2.03 -1.25 5.87
CA GLU A 144 3.24 -1.76 5.22
C GLU A 144 3.31 -1.37 3.74
N LEU A 145 2.18 -1.41 3.03
CA LEU A 145 2.07 -1.00 1.63
C LEU A 145 2.40 0.48 1.44
N ILE A 146 1.82 1.34 2.29
CA ILE A 146 2.03 2.78 2.23
C ILE A 146 3.47 3.12 2.61
N SER A 147 4.03 2.47 3.64
CA SER A 147 5.43 2.66 4.01
C SER A 147 6.37 2.30 2.85
N ASP A 148 6.12 1.19 2.17
CA ASP A 148 6.91 0.75 1.03
C ASP A 148 6.77 1.68 -0.18
N LEU A 149 5.55 2.15 -0.47
CA LEU A 149 5.27 3.14 -1.49
C LEU A 149 5.99 4.47 -1.21
N LEU A 150 5.96 4.97 0.04
CA LEU A 150 6.65 6.21 0.39
C LEU A 150 8.17 6.06 0.20
N ASN A 151 8.73 4.91 0.56
CA ASN A 151 10.16 4.65 0.41
C ASN A 151 10.59 4.50 -1.06
N ARG A 152 9.90 3.67 -1.85
CA ARG A 152 10.34 3.30 -3.20
C ARG A 152 9.65 4.10 -4.31
N GLY A 153 8.39 4.47 -4.10
CA GLY A 153 7.61 5.27 -5.06
C GLY A 153 8.12 6.70 -5.16
N VAL A 154 8.42 7.35 -4.03
CA VAL A 154 9.02 8.70 -4.03
C VAL A 154 10.37 8.68 -4.75
N LEU A 155 11.24 7.71 -4.43
CA LEU A 155 12.52 7.52 -5.13
C LEU A 155 12.35 7.31 -6.64
N TYR A 156 11.40 6.47 -7.05
CA TYR A 156 11.14 6.20 -8.46
C TYR A 156 10.77 7.47 -9.24
N TYR A 157 9.86 8.28 -8.69
CA TYR A 157 9.41 9.51 -9.34
C TYR A 157 10.45 10.63 -9.23
N ALA A 158 11.25 10.72 -8.17
CA ALA A 158 12.34 11.70 -8.10
C ALA A 158 13.41 11.46 -9.19
N GLN A 159 13.58 10.22 -9.64
CA GLN A 159 14.55 9.86 -10.69
C GLN A 159 14.05 10.07 -12.12
N ARG A 160 12.74 10.13 -12.33
CA ARG A 160 12.13 10.03 -13.67
C ARG A 160 11.11 11.13 -13.94
N ASP A 161 10.29 11.33 -12.92
CA ASP A 161 9.02 12.03 -12.81
C ASP A 161 8.91 13.27 -11.87
N PRO A 162 9.94 14.09 -11.53
CA PRO A 162 10.00 14.82 -10.24
C PRO A 162 8.77 15.65 -9.89
N ILE A 163 8.23 16.37 -10.87
CA ILE A 163 7.03 17.22 -10.70
C ILE A 163 5.77 16.42 -10.33
N THR A 164 5.76 15.10 -10.49
CA THR A 164 4.73 14.20 -9.94
C THR A 164 4.65 14.28 -8.42
N LEU A 165 5.76 14.59 -7.73
CA LEU A 165 5.85 14.68 -6.27
C LEU A 165 5.26 15.97 -5.69
N ARG A 166 4.79 16.91 -6.52
CA ARG A 166 4.13 18.15 -6.06
C ARG A 166 2.80 17.92 -5.33
N LYS A 167 2.18 16.76 -5.55
CA LYS A 167 0.86 16.44 -5.02
C LYS A 167 0.66 14.94 -4.91
N PHE A 168 0.06 14.48 -3.82
CA PHE A 168 -0.22 13.07 -3.55
C PHE A 168 -1.74 12.90 -3.46
N LYS A 169 -2.34 12.28 -4.48
CA LYS A 169 -3.78 12.05 -4.60
C LYS A 169 -4.11 10.60 -4.27
N TRP A 170 -4.60 10.35 -3.06
CA TRP A 170 -4.96 9.01 -2.60
C TRP A 170 -6.42 8.72 -2.94
N ARG A 171 -6.64 7.61 -3.64
CA ARG A 171 -7.97 7.10 -4.03
C ARG A 171 -8.08 5.68 -3.50
N ILE A 172 -8.89 5.48 -2.47
CA ILE A 172 -9.07 4.18 -1.83
C ILE A 172 -10.49 3.71 -2.15
N ASP A 173 -10.66 2.45 -2.55
CA ASP A 173 -11.99 1.88 -2.77
C ASP A 173 -12.86 2.00 -1.51
N GLN A 174 -13.98 2.73 -1.60
CA GLN A 174 -14.94 2.82 -0.51
C GLN A 174 -15.80 1.56 -0.47
N LYS A 175 -16.08 1.04 0.72
CA LYS A 175 -16.96 -0.16 0.84
C LYS A 175 -18.44 0.17 0.92
N HIS A 176 -18.75 1.36 1.42
CA HIS A 176 -20.11 1.84 1.56
C HIS A 176 -20.20 3.33 1.18
N PRO A 177 -21.38 3.83 0.76
CA PRO A 177 -21.55 5.25 0.46
C PRO A 177 -21.27 6.16 1.66
N ASN A 178 -21.52 5.64 2.86
CA ASN A 178 -21.18 6.30 4.11
C ASN A 178 -19.88 5.75 4.65
N LYS A 179 -19.05 6.66 5.18
CA LYS A 179 -17.79 6.30 5.79
C LYS A 179 -17.99 5.30 6.94
N THR A 180 -17.32 4.17 6.81
CA THR A 180 -17.34 3.06 7.75
C THR A 180 -16.48 3.35 8.97
N ARG A 181 -16.72 2.61 10.06
CA ARG A 181 -15.86 2.65 11.25
C ARG A 181 -14.40 2.35 10.90
N TYR A 182 -14.17 1.45 9.93
CA TYR A 182 -12.83 1.13 9.47
C TYR A 182 -12.13 2.35 8.86
N GLU A 183 -12.79 3.05 7.96
CA GLU A 183 -12.22 4.21 7.26
C GLU A 183 -11.94 5.37 8.23
N TYR A 184 -12.78 5.55 9.27
CA TYR A 184 -12.47 6.46 10.38
C TYR A 184 -11.24 6.02 11.17
N ALA A 185 -11.16 4.74 11.57
CA ALA A 185 -10.01 4.23 12.29
C ALA A 185 -8.72 4.36 11.46
N PHE A 186 -8.77 4.00 10.17
CA PHE A 186 -7.67 4.10 9.21
C PHE A 186 -7.07 5.51 9.18
N GLU A 187 -7.88 6.55 8.96
CA GLU A 187 -7.38 7.93 8.91
C GLU A 187 -6.73 8.40 10.21
N ARG A 188 -7.25 7.95 11.35
CA ARG A 188 -6.73 8.30 12.67
C ARG A 188 -5.41 7.60 12.96
N VAL A 189 -5.32 6.31 12.67
CA VAL A 189 -4.21 5.44 13.11
C VAL A 189 -3.04 5.39 12.12
N LEU A 190 -3.29 5.61 10.82
CA LEU A 190 -2.29 5.39 9.77
C LEU A 190 -1.03 6.25 9.97
N CYS A 191 -1.17 7.57 10.10
CA CYS A 191 -0.03 8.47 10.20
C CYS A 191 0.82 8.21 11.47
N PRO A 192 0.22 8.06 12.68
CA PRO A 192 0.98 7.65 13.88
C PRO A 192 1.76 6.34 13.72
N LEU A 193 1.16 5.33 13.07
CA LEU A 193 1.84 4.04 12.82
C LEU A 193 3.01 4.20 11.83
N LEU A 194 2.81 4.95 10.74
CA LEU A 194 3.87 5.23 9.77
C LEU A 194 5.02 6.03 10.38
N GLN A 195 4.72 7.00 11.23
CA GLN A 195 5.74 7.76 11.95
C GLN A 195 6.54 6.87 12.91
N THR A 196 5.87 5.97 13.64
CA THR A 196 6.55 5.01 14.51
C THR A 196 7.49 4.11 13.72
N LYS A 197 7.07 3.73 12.51
CA LYS A 197 7.90 2.95 11.58
C LYS A 197 9.09 3.76 11.05
N SER A 198 8.90 5.04 10.70
CA SER A 198 9.98 5.89 10.18
C SER A 198 11.10 6.17 11.18
N PHE A 199 10.84 6.05 12.48
CA PHE A 199 11.91 6.11 13.49
C PHE A 199 12.87 4.92 13.48
N ARG A 200 12.45 3.78 12.92
CA ARG A 200 13.28 2.57 12.75
C ARG A 200 13.80 2.43 11.32
N GLU A 201 12.94 2.75 10.35
CA GLU A 201 13.18 2.63 8.91
C GLU A 201 12.88 3.99 8.25
N PRO A 202 13.80 4.97 8.37
CA PRO A 202 13.59 6.29 7.80
C PRO A 202 13.52 6.24 6.27
N MET A 203 12.83 7.22 5.69
CA MET A 203 12.76 7.37 4.23
C MET A 203 14.14 7.62 3.63
N ILE A 204 14.41 6.95 2.51
CA ILE A 204 15.65 7.11 1.75
C ILE A 204 15.47 8.20 0.69
N PHE A 205 16.47 9.08 0.58
CA PHE A 205 16.54 10.14 -0.42
C PHE A 205 17.86 10.04 -1.18
N LEU A 206 17.83 10.19 -2.51
CA LEU A 206 19.03 10.25 -3.34
C LEU A 206 19.55 11.68 -3.36
N LYS A 207 20.82 11.89 -3.03
CA LYS A 207 21.39 13.24 -2.90
C LYS A 207 21.28 14.05 -4.20
N GLU A 208 21.41 13.39 -5.35
CA GLU A 208 21.42 14.02 -6.67
C GLU A 208 20.04 14.11 -7.34
N ALA A 209 18.97 13.58 -6.71
CA ALA A 209 17.63 13.62 -7.30
C ALA A 209 16.91 14.95 -7.03
N ASP A 210 15.98 15.30 -7.91
CA ASP A 210 15.19 16.53 -7.80
C ASP A 210 13.97 16.34 -6.90
N TYR A 211 14.02 16.96 -5.72
CA TYR A 211 12.91 17.02 -4.76
C TYR A 211 12.32 18.42 -4.61
N SER A 212 12.67 19.38 -5.48
CA SER A 212 12.17 20.76 -5.40
C SER A 212 10.63 20.81 -5.39
N HIS A 213 9.99 19.94 -6.15
CA HIS A 213 8.53 19.82 -6.19
C HIS A 213 7.92 19.25 -4.91
N MET A 214 8.70 18.57 -4.07
CA MET A 214 8.26 17.98 -2.81
C MET A 214 8.52 18.90 -1.60
N GLU A 215 9.15 20.06 -1.80
CA GLU A 215 9.47 21.06 -0.76
C GLU A 215 8.32 21.35 0.21
N PRO A 216 7.05 21.52 -0.22
CA PRO A 216 5.94 21.80 0.69
C PRO A 216 5.66 20.71 1.72
N PHE A 217 6.15 19.49 1.50
CA PHE A 217 5.96 18.35 2.41
C PHE A 217 7.14 18.15 3.37
N PHE A 218 8.19 18.96 3.28
CA PHE A 218 9.31 18.89 4.23
C PHE A 218 9.07 19.81 5.42
N TYR A 219 9.42 19.32 6.61
CA TYR A 219 9.59 20.18 7.77
C TYR A 219 10.81 21.08 7.55
N SER A 220 10.59 22.38 7.76
CA SER A 220 11.66 23.35 7.99
C SER A 220 12.13 23.25 9.45
N GLN A 221 13.30 23.77 9.78
CA GLN A 221 13.77 23.86 11.17
C GLN A 221 12.76 24.54 12.13
N LYS A 222 11.89 25.41 11.61
CA LYS A 222 10.85 26.10 12.39
C LYS A 222 9.58 25.27 12.56
N THR A 223 9.35 24.28 11.70
CA THR A 223 8.13 23.47 11.66
C THR A 223 8.34 22.02 12.08
N VAL A 224 9.59 21.59 12.34
CA VAL A 224 9.88 20.29 12.96
C VAL A 224 9.13 20.18 14.30
N PRO A 225 8.34 19.12 14.53
CA PRO A 225 7.61 18.97 15.77
C PRO A 225 8.56 18.78 16.97
N LYS A 226 8.50 19.72 17.93
CA LYS A 226 9.37 19.74 19.11
C LYS A 226 9.30 18.46 19.96
N TYR A 227 8.12 17.83 20.03
CA TYR A 227 7.94 16.59 20.79
C TYR A 227 8.86 15.46 20.33
N ILE A 228 9.37 15.49 19.09
CA ILE A 228 10.30 14.45 18.63
C ILE A 228 11.62 14.52 19.40
N GLU A 229 12.15 15.73 19.59
CA GLU A 229 13.35 15.95 20.40
C GLU A 229 13.04 15.76 21.89
N ASP A 230 11.96 16.37 22.38
CA ASP A 230 11.61 16.35 23.82
C ASP A 230 11.30 14.94 24.34
N THR A 231 10.64 14.10 23.54
CA THR A 231 10.21 12.75 23.96
C THR A 231 11.20 11.66 23.55
N TYR A 232 11.83 11.78 22.37
CA TYR A 232 12.68 10.71 21.83
C TYR A 232 14.17 11.05 21.82
N GLY A 233 14.56 12.26 22.23
CA GLY A 233 15.96 12.72 22.25
C GLY A 233 16.58 12.82 20.85
N LYS A 234 15.74 12.85 19.80
CA LYS A 234 16.19 12.87 18.41
C LYS A 234 16.08 14.28 17.86
N LYS A 235 17.21 14.99 17.79
CA LYS A 235 17.30 16.26 17.09
C LYS A 235 17.19 16.02 15.59
N LEU A 236 16.13 16.54 14.97
CA LEU A 236 15.91 16.47 13.53
C LEU A 236 16.21 17.82 12.88
N GLU A 237 17.12 17.83 11.91
CA GLU A 237 17.41 19.03 11.11
C GLU A 237 16.33 19.26 10.04
N SER A 238 15.74 18.18 9.54
CA SER A 238 14.61 18.15 8.61
C SER A 238 13.90 16.80 8.69
N GLY A 239 12.74 16.68 8.05
CA GLY A 239 11.97 15.46 7.95
C GLY A 239 10.80 15.64 6.99
N VAL A 240 10.13 14.55 6.66
CA VAL A 240 8.94 14.58 5.80
C VAL A 240 7.69 14.63 6.66
N ASN A 241 6.78 15.54 6.35
CA ASN A 241 5.43 15.55 6.92
C ASN A 241 4.57 14.49 6.22
N ILE A 242 4.63 13.26 6.73
CA ILE A 242 3.81 12.13 6.27
C ILE A 242 2.31 12.46 6.36
N GLY A 243 1.91 13.26 7.36
CA GLY A 243 0.54 13.74 7.52
C GLY A 243 0.06 14.52 6.30
N ASP A 244 0.83 15.49 5.84
CA ASP A 244 0.48 16.32 4.67
C ASP A 244 0.48 15.51 3.37
N ILE A 245 1.41 14.56 3.23
CA ILE A 245 1.45 13.64 2.07
C ILE A 245 0.17 12.82 1.98
N ILE A 246 -0.36 12.35 3.12
CA ILE A 246 -1.51 11.45 3.15
C ILE A 246 -2.82 12.23 3.16
N ARG A 247 -2.99 13.18 4.08
CA ARG A 247 -4.29 13.77 4.42
C ARG A 247 -4.75 14.87 3.49
N ASN A 248 -3.84 15.55 2.78
CA ASN A 248 -4.20 16.73 1.98
C ASN A 248 -5.10 16.43 0.77
N ASP A 249 -5.04 15.21 0.22
CA ASP A 249 -5.91 14.78 -0.90
C ASP A 249 -6.18 13.27 -0.80
N LEU A 250 -6.75 12.87 0.35
CA LEU A 250 -7.29 11.53 0.58
C LEU A 250 -8.77 11.49 0.28
N GLU A 251 -9.19 10.52 -0.53
CA GLU A 251 -10.57 10.29 -0.90
C GLU A 251 -10.86 8.78 -0.86
N PHE A 252 -11.92 8.41 -0.15
CA PHE A 252 -12.58 7.11 -0.31
C PHE A 252 -13.55 7.26 -1.48
N SER A 253 -13.26 6.59 -2.59
CA SER A 253 -13.95 6.78 -3.86
C SER A 253 -14.83 5.58 -4.19
N ASP A 254 -15.98 5.86 -4.80
CA ASP A 254 -16.81 4.85 -5.47
C ASP A 254 -16.04 4.25 -6.65
N SER A 255 -15.78 2.94 -6.61
CA SER A 255 -15.14 2.21 -7.70
C SER A 255 -15.90 2.35 -9.01
N GLN A 256 -17.22 2.48 -9.02
CA GLN A 256 -17.97 2.67 -10.27
C GLN A 256 -17.64 4.00 -10.96
N ALA A 257 -17.37 5.05 -10.17
CA ALA A 257 -17.09 6.39 -10.68
C ALA A 257 -15.58 6.68 -10.85
N ASN A 258 -14.70 5.90 -10.21
CA ASN A 258 -13.26 6.15 -10.19
C ASN A 258 -12.45 5.10 -10.98
N LEU A 259 -12.00 5.49 -12.18
CA LEU A 259 -11.21 4.62 -13.05
C LEU A 259 -9.85 4.21 -12.47
N ALA A 260 -9.24 5.01 -11.58
CA ALA A 260 -8.00 4.62 -10.94
C ALA A 260 -8.23 3.45 -9.97
N VAL A 261 -9.34 3.50 -9.21
CA VAL A 261 -9.76 2.43 -8.28
C VAL A 261 -10.04 1.13 -9.02
N GLN A 262 -10.72 1.20 -10.17
CA GLN A 262 -10.94 0.01 -11.01
C GLN A 262 -9.63 -0.61 -11.52
N ILE A 263 -8.62 0.20 -11.83
CA ILE A 263 -7.29 -0.31 -12.20
C ILE A 263 -6.66 -1.03 -11.00
N SER A 264 -6.68 -0.42 -9.81
CA SER A 264 -6.11 -1.07 -8.61
C SER A 264 -6.83 -2.35 -8.22
N ASP A 265 -8.16 -2.45 -8.36
CA ASP A 265 -8.92 -3.69 -8.11
C ASP A 265 -8.46 -4.83 -9.03
N LEU A 266 -8.38 -4.55 -10.33
CA LEU A 266 -7.92 -5.53 -11.32
C LEU A 266 -6.48 -5.99 -11.06
N LEU A 267 -5.62 -5.09 -10.59
CA LEU A 267 -4.23 -5.42 -10.24
C LEU A 267 -4.13 -6.19 -8.92
N ALA A 268 -4.85 -5.78 -7.86
CA ALA A 268 -4.90 -6.49 -6.59
C ALA A 268 -5.43 -7.92 -6.77
N SER A 269 -6.51 -8.07 -7.53
CA SER A 269 -7.09 -9.36 -7.90
C SER A 269 -6.14 -10.20 -8.74
N GLY A 270 -5.37 -9.57 -9.64
CA GLY A 270 -4.36 -10.25 -10.45
C GLY A 270 -3.20 -10.79 -9.62
N VAL A 271 -2.62 -9.96 -8.75
CA VAL A 271 -1.54 -10.38 -7.84
C VAL A 271 -2.00 -11.53 -6.96
N ARG A 272 -3.20 -11.41 -6.35
CA ARG A 272 -3.77 -12.49 -5.54
C ARG A 272 -3.96 -13.78 -6.34
N ARG A 273 -4.51 -13.68 -7.55
CA ARG A 273 -4.72 -14.85 -8.42
C ARG A 273 -3.38 -15.51 -8.81
N SER A 274 -2.34 -14.72 -9.03
CA SER A 274 -1.00 -15.20 -9.33
C SER A 274 -0.35 -15.92 -8.13
N LEU A 275 -0.45 -15.36 -6.92
CA LEU A 275 0.02 -16.01 -5.69
C LEU A 275 -0.70 -17.33 -5.39
N ARG A 276 -1.95 -17.46 -5.83
CA ARG A 276 -2.73 -18.72 -5.72
C ARG A 276 -2.47 -19.69 -6.88
N ASN A 277 -1.56 -19.36 -7.79
CA ASN A 277 -1.30 -20.10 -9.02
C ASN A 277 -2.59 -20.37 -9.83
N GLY A 278 -3.46 -19.36 -9.91
CA GLY A 278 -4.83 -19.48 -10.43
C GLY A 278 -5.02 -19.04 -11.88
N PHE A 279 -3.96 -18.59 -12.57
CA PHE A 279 -3.99 -18.35 -14.01
C PHE A 279 -3.65 -19.64 -14.78
N SER A 280 -4.18 -19.78 -16.00
CA SER A 280 -3.80 -20.90 -16.87
C SER A 280 -2.32 -20.82 -17.25
N ASP A 281 -1.81 -19.61 -17.50
CA ASP A 281 -0.38 -19.32 -17.64
C ASP A 281 0.08 -18.37 -16.52
N ASN A 282 0.33 -18.95 -15.34
CA ASN A 282 0.77 -18.19 -14.18
C ASN A 282 2.15 -17.54 -14.37
N LYS A 283 3.00 -18.11 -15.23
CA LYS A 283 4.33 -17.54 -15.51
C LYS A 283 4.19 -16.24 -16.29
N VAL A 284 3.39 -16.22 -17.36
CA VAL A 284 3.13 -14.99 -18.13
C VAL A 284 2.43 -13.94 -17.27
N ALA A 285 1.41 -14.33 -16.49
CA ALA A 285 0.75 -13.41 -15.57
C ALA A 285 1.74 -12.75 -14.61
N SER A 286 2.61 -13.55 -14.00
CA SER A 286 3.59 -13.07 -13.01
C SER A 286 4.64 -12.17 -13.64
N LYS A 287 5.12 -12.48 -14.85
CA LYS A 287 6.04 -11.59 -15.60
C LYS A 287 5.43 -10.23 -15.89
N LEU A 288 4.19 -10.22 -16.37
CA LEU A 288 3.50 -8.98 -16.75
C LEU A 288 3.18 -8.11 -15.53
N LEU A 289 2.70 -8.71 -14.44
CA LEU A 289 2.51 -8.02 -13.16
C LEU A 289 3.84 -7.52 -12.58
N GLY A 290 4.90 -8.34 -12.61
CA GLY A 290 6.25 -7.97 -12.19
C GLY A 290 6.79 -6.77 -12.95
N SER A 291 6.50 -6.66 -14.25
CA SER A 291 6.89 -5.50 -15.07
C SER A 291 6.27 -4.16 -14.68
N LEU A 292 5.26 -4.17 -13.80
CA LEU A 292 4.69 -2.99 -13.17
C LEU A 292 5.34 -2.69 -11.82
N MET A 293 6.07 -3.62 -11.22
CA MET A 293 6.65 -3.46 -9.89
C MET A 293 8.05 -2.85 -9.95
N LEU A 294 8.55 -2.46 -8.78
CA LEU A 294 9.91 -1.99 -8.60
C LEU A 294 10.73 -3.07 -7.88
N THR A 295 12.02 -3.16 -8.21
CA THR A 295 12.94 -3.99 -7.44
C THR A 295 13.01 -3.50 -6.00
N ASN A 296 13.37 -4.38 -5.09
CA ASN A 296 13.58 -4.05 -3.68
C ASN A 296 15.08 -4.14 -3.33
N GLY A 297 15.43 -3.79 -2.09
CA GLY A 297 16.80 -3.92 -1.60
C GLY A 297 17.28 -5.37 -1.65
N LYS A 298 18.59 -5.56 -1.53
CA LYS A 298 19.23 -6.88 -1.57
C LYS A 298 18.50 -7.89 -0.67
N ASN A 299 18.20 -9.07 -1.21
CA ASN A 299 17.47 -10.16 -0.54
C ASN A 299 16.01 -9.84 -0.14
N LYS A 300 15.40 -8.79 -0.72
CA LYS A 300 13.97 -8.49 -0.56
C LYS A 300 13.26 -8.62 -1.90
N TYR A 301 11.98 -8.96 -1.86
CA TYR A 301 11.13 -9.09 -3.03
C TYR A 301 10.28 -7.83 -3.26
N PRO A 302 9.73 -7.63 -4.47
CA PRO A 302 8.85 -6.50 -4.79
C PRO A 302 7.53 -6.49 -4.01
N ILE A 303 7.04 -7.67 -3.65
CA ILE A 303 5.87 -7.88 -2.79
C ILE A 303 6.35 -8.22 -1.39
N LYS A 304 5.83 -7.51 -0.38
CA LYS A 304 6.09 -7.87 1.02
C LYS A 304 5.09 -8.92 1.49
N LEU A 305 5.59 -10.02 2.03
CA LEU A 305 4.76 -11.02 2.72
C LEU A 305 4.76 -10.71 4.21
N ILE A 306 3.59 -10.63 4.82
CA ILE A 306 3.47 -10.42 6.27
C ILE A 306 2.73 -11.58 6.93
N SER A 307 3.13 -11.90 8.16
CA SER A 307 2.42 -12.79 9.08
C SER A 307 2.46 -12.18 10.48
N PHE A 308 1.45 -12.48 11.28
CA PHE A 308 1.36 -12.05 12.68
C PHE A 308 1.94 -13.08 13.65
N SER A 309 2.38 -14.24 13.14
CA SER A 309 3.06 -15.26 13.93
C SER A 309 4.42 -14.76 14.41
N THR A 310 4.86 -15.22 15.58
CA THR A 310 6.21 -14.97 16.09
C THR A 310 7.27 -15.87 15.44
N GLN A 311 6.86 -16.83 14.62
CA GLN A 311 7.75 -17.75 13.91
C GLN A 311 7.64 -17.52 12.41
N GLU A 312 8.79 -17.54 11.73
CA GLU A 312 8.83 -17.55 10.27
C GLU A 312 8.18 -18.83 9.74
N SER A 313 7.48 -18.70 8.62
CA SER A 313 6.85 -19.81 7.91
C SER A 313 7.37 -19.83 6.48
N ASN A 314 7.63 -21.02 5.98
CA ASN A 314 8.02 -21.20 4.59
C ASN A 314 6.81 -20.97 3.69
N VAL A 315 7.04 -20.30 2.56
CA VAL A 315 6.06 -20.24 1.47
C VAL A 315 6.16 -21.51 0.61
N ASP A 316 5.03 -21.92 0.01
CA ASP A 316 5.01 -23.02 -0.96
C ASP A 316 5.99 -22.75 -2.13
N ALA A 317 6.58 -23.82 -2.69
CA ALA A 317 7.57 -23.71 -3.74
C ALA A 317 7.07 -22.98 -5.00
N ARG A 318 5.77 -23.10 -5.34
CA ARG A 318 5.16 -22.41 -6.49
C ARG A 318 4.98 -20.93 -6.21
N VAL A 319 4.66 -20.57 -4.96
CA VAL A 319 4.62 -19.17 -4.53
C VAL A 319 6.03 -18.58 -4.56
N ALA A 320 7.04 -19.32 -4.08
CA ALA A 320 8.43 -18.89 -4.15
C ALA A 320 8.89 -18.65 -5.61
N GLU A 321 8.52 -19.53 -6.55
CA GLU A 321 8.79 -19.32 -7.98
C GLU A 321 8.08 -18.07 -8.52
N THR A 322 6.82 -17.87 -8.15
CA THR A 322 6.04 -16.67 -8.52
C THR A 322 6.70 -15.39 -8.01
N MET A 323 7.15 -15.38 -6.75
CA MET A 323 7.86 -14.24 -6.15
C MET A 323 9.20 -13.93 -6.84
N ARG A 324 9.95 -14.97 -7.24
CA ARG A 324 11.17 -14.78 -8.06
C ARG A 324 10.84 -14.18 -9.42
N ILE A 325 9.80 -14.66 -10.10
CA ILE A 325 9.38 -14.09 -11.39
C ILE A 325 8.95 -12.62 -11.24
N PHE A 326 8.26 -12.24 -10.16
CA PHE A 326 7.97 -10.82 -9.92
C PHE A 326 9.24 -9.99 -9.82
N ASP A 327 10.25 -10.46 -9.08
CA ASP A 327 11.52 -9.76 -8.88
C ASP A 327 12.33 -9.65 -10.18
N ASP A 328 12.49 -10.77 -10.90
CA ASP A 328 13.26 -10.84 -12.15
C ASP A 328 12.74 -9.88 -13.24
N PHE A 329 11.44 -9.57 -13.21
CA PHE A 329 10.79 -8.68 -14.18
C PHE A 329 10.48 -7.29 -13.63
N SER A 330 10.85 -7.02 -12.38
CA SER A 330 10.65 -5.71 -11.77
C SER A 330 11.59 -4.66 -12.33
N ARG A 331 11.15 -3.40 -12.28
CA ARG A 331 11.94 -2.27 -12.76
C ARG A 331 13.00 -1.87 -11.73
N GLY A 332 14.23 -1.72 -12.19
CA GLY A 332 15.32 -1.20 -11.37
C GLY A 332 15.09 0.23 -10.90
N ILE A 333 15.36 0.48 -9.63
CA ILE A 333 15.46 1.83 -9.06
C ILE A 333 16.77 1.99 -8.31
N LEU A 334 17.35 3.19 -8.38
CA LEU A 334 18.49 3.52 -7.52
C LEU A 334 17.97 3.67 -6.09
N GLN A 335 18.59 2.94 -5.17
CA GLN A 335 18.23 2.92 -3.75
C GLN A 335 19.39 3.35 -2.83
N ASN A 336 20.63 3.38 -3.34
CA ASN A 336 21.82 3.90 -2.65
C ASN A 336 22.78 4.47 -3.70
N ALA A 337 23.41 5.60 -3.38
CA ALA A 337 24.71 6.01 -3.90
C ALA A 337 25.69 6.01 -2.72
#